data_AF-A0A067K2C7-F1
#
_entry.id   AF-A0A067K2C7-F1
#
_cell.length_a   1.000
_cell.length_b   1.000
_cell.length_c   1.000
_cell.angle_alpha   90.00
_cell.angle_beta   90.00
_cell.angle_gamma   90.00
#
_symmetry.space_group_name_H-M   'P 1'
#
loop_
_entity.id
_entity.type
_entity.pdbx_description
1 polymer ?
#
loop_
_entity_poly.entity_id
_entity_poly.type
_entity_poly.pdbx_seq_one_letter_code
_entity_poly.pdbx_strand_id
1 'polypeptide(L)'
;MEARWFIDAFEQKQHMNPTLLQLAKLDFNMVQSIYQKEVGKLARWWAVDLGLNKINFARDRLVEHYFWCCGLAFEPKFESFREMGTKIICLITHIDDVYDVYGSLEELELLTDFAERWDITGIDKLPDMIKTILLAMYNTTNEIGYWTMKEKGFNIIPYLRKEWAKLCKAYLTEAKWYHKGYKPRFEEYLDNAVISIGALFLLFCSYFLTAEKITMEALDYIDKLPTIMHCSSLIVRLSNDLGTSMYELARGHNLKAVQCYMNERGVLEEVGRQHMSDIVHKTWKTMNEAMVGDYPFSEPFLSASPNGARIAQFFYHYGDGHGAPGSETKGHLMPLLLQPIPVIS
;
A
#
# COMPACT_ATOMS: atom_id res chain seq x y z
N MET A 1 13.47 5.51 -7.68
CA MET A 1 13.10 6.83 -8.24
C MET A 1 14.34 7.72 -8.30
N GLU A 2 14.82 8.20 -7.16
CA GLU A 2 15.96 9.12 -7.06
C GLU A 2 17.21 8.61 -7.80
N ALA A 3 17.55 7.33 -7.66
CA ALA A 3 18.69 6.74 -8.36
C ALA A 3 18.63 6.92 -9.90
N ARG A 4 17.46 6.73 -10.53
CA ARG A 4 17.31 6.88 -11.98
C ARG A 4 17.55 8.31 -12.42
N TRP A 5 16.88 9.26 -11.73
CA TRP A 5 17.02 10.68 -11.99
C TRP A 5 18.46 11.15 -11.76
N PHE A 6 19.09 10.71 -10.66
CA PHE A 6 20.43 11.12 -10.30
C PHE A 6 21.49 10.55 -11.22
N ILE A 7 21.31 9.36 -11.80
CA ILE A 7 22.22 8.84 -12.84
C ILE A 7 22.26 9.79 -14.03
N ASP A 8 21.11 10.25 -14.52
CA ASP A 8 21.03 11.17 -15.66
C ASP A 8 21.61 12.54 -15.30
N ALA A 9 21.34 13.05 -14.09
CA ALA A 9 21.92 14.30 -13.60
C ALA A 9 23.44 14.22 -13.35
N PHE A 10 23.93 13.08 -12.86
CA PHE A 10 25.34 12.84 -12.56
C PHE A 10 26.18 12.79 -13.84
N GLU A 11 25.65 12.20 -14.91
CA GLU A 11 26.29 12.16 -16.23
C GLU A 11 26.60 13.56 -16.79
N GLN A 12 25.79 14.56 -16.46
CA GLN A 12 25.98 15.95 -16.91
C GLN A 12 26.98 16.76 -16.07
N LYS A 13 27.56 16.19 -14.99
CA LYS A 13 28.48 16.93 -14.12
C LYS A 13 29.90 17.04 -14.69
N GLN A 14 30.49 18.22 -14.57
CA GLN A 14 31.84 18.54 -15.08
C GLN A 14 32.95 17.62 -14.52
N HIS A 15 32.80 17.14 -13.29
CA HIS A 15 33.77 16.25 -12.62
C HIS A 15 33.18 14.86 -12.32
N MET A 16 32.30 14.37 -13.20
CA MET A 16 31.70 13.04 -13.09
C MET A 16 32.78 11.95 -13.14
N ASN A 17 32.66 10.95 -12.26
CA ASN A 17 33.55 9.78 -12.27
C ASN A 17 32.95 8.69 -13.18
N PRO A 18 33.59 8.36 -14.32
CA PRO A 18 33.02 7.45 -15.31
C PRO A 18 32.83 6.03 -14.78
N THR A 19 33.71 5.56 -13.89
CA THR A 19 33.57 4.25 -13.25
C THR A 19 32.32 4.17 -12.38
N LEU A 20 32.03 5.22 -11.60
CA LEU A 20 30.83 5.27 -10.77
C LEU A 20 29.55 5.35 -11.62
N LEU A 21 29.57 6.15 -12.69
CA LEU A 21 28.42 6.25 -13.60
C LEU A 21 28.14 4.91 -14.29
N GLN A 22 29.18 4.24 -14.80
CA GLN A 22 29.06 2.95 -15.45
C GLN A 22 28.50 1.89 -14.49
N LEU A 23 29.04 1.83 -13.26
CA LEU A 23 28.54 0.94 -12.22
C LEU A 23 27.06 1.20 -11.92
N ALA A 24 26.67 2.48 -11.74
CA ALA A 24 25.29 2.85 -11.44
C ALA A 24 24.32 2.45 -12.57
N LYS A 25 24.71 2.64 -13.84
CA LYS A 25 23.90 2.21 -14.99
C LYS A 25 23.76 0.69 -15.06
N LEU A 26 24.85 -0.05 -14.85
CA LEU A 26 24.85 -1.51 -14.86
C LEU A 26 23.99 -2.10 -13.74
N ASP A 27 24.23 -1.65 -12.50
CA ASP A 27 23.48 -2.11 -11.32
C ASP A 27 21.99 -1.81 -11.47
N PHE A 28 21.63 -0.59 -11.91
CA PHE A 28 20.24 -0.23 -12.15
C PHE A 28 19.55 -1.17 -13.15
N ASN A 29 20.19 -1.46 -14.29
CA ASN A 29 19.63 -2.35 -15.30
C ASN A 29 19.55 -3.80 -14.83
N MET A 30 20.54 -4.27 -14.06
CA MET A 30 20.51 -5.61 -13.46
C MET A 30 19.32 -5.75 -12.50
N VAL A 31 19.15 -4.79 -11.59
CA VAL A 31 18.03 -4.77 -10.65
C VAL A 31 16.68 -4.63 -11.38
N GLN A 32 16.60 -3.77 -12.41
CA GLN A 32 15.39 -3.65 -13.24
C GLN A 32 15.02 -4.97 -13.94
N SER A 33 16.00 -5.73 -14.44
CA SER A 33 15.73 -7.02 -15.09
C SER A 33 15.12 -8.05 -14.13
N ILE A 34 15.50 -8.01 -12.85
CA ILE A 34 14.91 -8.83 -11.80
C ILE A 34 13.44 -8.45 -11.60
N TYR A 35 13.15 -7.15 -11.53
CA TYR A 35 11.78 -6.66 -11.38
C TYR A 35 10.86 -7.09 -12.52
N GLN A 36 11.35 -7.05 -13.76
CA GLN A 36 10.56 -7.47 -14.93
C GLN A 36 10.19 -8.96 -14.84
N LYS A 37 11.12 -9.80 -14.37
CA LYS A 37 10.87 -11.22 -14.14
C LYS A 37 9.84 -11.43 -13.02
N GLU A 38 9.95 -10.71 -11.92
CA GLU A 38 9.01 -10.77 -10.80
C GLU A 38 7.59 -10.35 -11.23
N VAL A 39 7.45 -9.22 -11.93
CA VAL A 39 6.17 -8.76 -12.50
C VAL A 39 5.59 -9.79 -13.47
N GLY A 40 6.41 -10.44 -14.30
CA GLY A 40 5.96 -11.50 -15.19
C GLY A 40 5.37 -12.72 -14.46
N LYS A 41 5.94 -13.11 -13.31
CA LYS A 41 5.37 -14.17 -12.45
C LYS A 41 4.04 -13.72 -11.85
N LEU A 42 4.00 -12.51 -11.31
CA LEU A 42 2.81 -11.94 -10.68
C LEU A 42 1.66 -11.77 -11.68
N ALA A 43 1.96 -11.40 -12.92
CA ALA A 43 0.96 -11.28 -13.98
C ALA A 43 0.31 -12.63 -14.31
N ARG A 44 1.08 -13.73 -14.29
CA ARG A 44 0.53 -15.09 -14.43
C ARG A 44 -0.37 -15.45 -13.27
N TRP A 45 0.10 -15.25 -12.04
CA TRP A 45 -0.68 -15.50 -10.83
C TRP A 45 -2.01 -14.73 -10.85
N TRP A 46 -1.96 -13.45 -11.17
CA TRP A 46 -3.12 -12.56 -11.13
C TRP A 46 -4.13 -12.85 -12.26
N ALA A 47 -3.64 -13.01 -13.50
CA ALA A 47 -4.51 -13.08 -14.66
C ALA A 47 -4.89 -14.50 -15.12
N VAL A 48 -4.03 -15.48 -14.83
CA VAL A 48 -4.22 -16.87 -15.26
C VAL A 48 -4.68 -17.73 -14.10
N ASP A 49 -3.98 -17.68 -12.97
CA ASP A 49 -4.26 -18.60 -11.85
C ASP A 49 -5.50 -18.17 -11.08
N LEU A 50 -5.65 -16.86 -10.80
CA LEU A 50 -6.82 -16.32 -10.10
C LEU A 50 -7.89 -15.74 -11.04
N GLY A 51 -7.49 -15.18 -12.18
CA GLY A 51 -8.40 -14.54 -13.14
C GLY A 51 -9.08 -13.26 -12.62
N LEU A 52 -8.58 -12.67 -11.52
CA LEU A 52 -9.19 -11.51 -10.87
C LEU A 52 -8.92 -10.18 -11.60
N ASN A 53 -8.03 -10.20 -12.60
CA ASN A 53 -7.75 -9.05 -13.45
C ASN A 53 -8.91 -8.69 -14.40
N LYS A 54 -9.93 -9.55 -14.52
CA LYS A 54 -11.09 -9.38 -15.41
C LYS A 54 -12.35 -8.89 -14.69
N ILE A 55 -12.24 -8.51 -13.43
CA ILE A 55 -13.39 -8.08 -12.63
C ILE A 55 -13.72 -6.64 -12.99
N ASN A 56 -14.89 -6.42 -13.58
CA ASN A 56 -15.24 -5.12 -14.18
C ASN A 56 -15.36 -3.97 -13.15
N PHE A 57 -15.78 -4.24 -11.92
CA PHE A 57 -15.95 -3.20 -10.90
C PHE A 57 -14.64 -2.89 -10.17
N ALA A 58 -13.66 -3.80 -10.19
CA ALA A 58 -12.43 -3.68 -9.43
C ALA A 58 -11.27 -3.20 -10.32
N ARG A 59 -10.36 -2.44 -9.73
CA ARG A 59 -9.22 -1.84 -10.41
C ARG A 59 -8.13 -2.91 -10.62
N ASP A 60 -7.64 -3.02 -11.85
CA ASP A 60 -6.45 -3.82 -12.16
C ASP A 60 -5.20 -2.93 -12.25
N ARG A 61 -4.37 -2.98 -11.20
CA ARG A 61 -3.19 -2.10 -10.99
C ARG A 61 -1.95 -2.87 -10.55
N LEU A 62 -1.76 -4.07 -11.08
CA LEU A 62 -0.70 -4.99 -10.69
C LEU A 62 0.71 -4.35 -10.69
N VAL A 63 1.02 -3.55 -11.71
CA VAL A 63 2.35 -2.92 -11.85
C VAL A 63 2.54 -1.82 -10.80
N GLU A 64 1.50 -1.05 -10.52
CA GLU A 64 1.49 -0.03 -9.47
C GLU A 64 1.61 -0.68 -8.09
N HIS A 65 0.86 -1.77 -7.82
CA HIS A 65 0.95 -2.57 -6.60
C HIS A 65 2.38 -3.10 -6.38
N TYR A 66 2.99 -3.63 -7.44
CA TYR A 66 4.37 -4.09 -7.39
C TYR A 66 5.34 -2.95 -7.09
N PHE A 67 5.13 -1.78 -7.69
CA PHE A 67 5.98 -0.63 -7.45
C PHE A 67 5.87 -0.06 -6.04
N TRP A 68 4.71 -0.18 -5.37
CA TRP A 68 4.59 0.10 -3.94
C TRP A 68 5.58 -0.75 -3.13
N CYS A 69 5.65 -2.06 -3.38
CA CYS A 69 6.60 -2.93 -2.70
C CYS A 69 8.07 -2.60 -3.03
N CYS A 70 8.39 -2.28 -4.29
CA CYS A 70 9.72 -1.78 -4.65
C CYS A 70 10.10 -0.52 -3.88
N GLY A 71 9.14 0.38 -3.66
CA GLY A 71 9.35 1.60 -2.87
C GLY A 71 9.76 1.30 -1.43
N LEU A 72 9.20 0.25 -0.83
CA LEU A 72 9.49 -0.15 0.55
C LEU A 72 10.81 -0.91 0.68
N ALA A 73 11.08 -1.88 -0.19
CA ALA A 73 12.32 -2.66 -0.20
C ALA A 73 12.69 -3.09 -1.63
N PHE A 74 13.69 -2.40 -2.19
CA PHE A 74 14.08 -2.51 -3.59
C PHE A 74 15.18 -3.57 -3.82
N GLU A 75 15.97 -3.89 -2.80
CA GLU A 75 17.15 -4.72 -2.95
C GLU A 75 16.78 -6.14 -3.42
N PRO A 76 17.52 -6.74 -4.38
CA PRO A 76 17.19 -8.04 -4.95
C PRO A 76 16.89 -9.15 -3.94
N LYS A 77 17.60 -9.17 -2.80
CA LYS A 77 17.41 -10.15 -1.71
C LYS A 77 16.02 -10.15 -1.07
N PHE A 78 15.21 -9.11 -1.30
CA PHE A 78 13.84 -9.00 -0.79
C PHE A 78 12.76 -9.38 -1.83
N GLU A 79 13.09 -10.25 -2.79
CA GLU A 79 12.15 -10.80 -3.79
C GLU A 79 10.86 -11.32 -3.14
N SER A 80 10.95 -12.12 -2.06
CA SER A 80 9.76 -12.66 -1.38
C SER A 80 8.82 -11.58 -0.87
N PHE A 81 9.35 -10.45 -0.38
CA PHE A 81 8.51 -9.33 0.04
C PHE A 81 7.85 -8.66 -1.15
N ARG A 82 8.60 -8.39 -2.23
CA ARG A 82 8.03 -7.77 -3.42
C ARG A 82 6.95 -8.65 -4.04
N GLU A 83 7.18 -9.96 -4.14
CA GLU A 83 6.19 -10.87 -4.69
C GLU A 83 4.95 -10.99 -3.77
N MET A 84 5.13 -11.41 -2.52
CA MET A 84 4.01 -11.71 -1.62
C MET A 84 3.30 -10.44 -1.12
N GLY A 85 4.04 -9.37 -0.90
CA GLY A 85 3.48 -8.05 -0.60
C GLY A 85 2.61 -7.54 -1.73
N THR A 86 3.03 -7.71 -3.00
CA THR A 86 2.21 -7.33 -4.15
C THR A 86 0.91 -8.12 -4.18
N LYS A 87 0.98 -9.44 -3.94
CA LYS A 87 -0.24 -10.28 -3.87
C LYS A 87 -1.22 -9.76 -2.83
N ILE A 88 -0.73 -9.38 -1.64
CA ILE A 88 -1.55 -8.78 -0.58
C ILE A 88 -2.15 -7.45 -1.03
N ILE A 89 -1.39 -6.54 -1.63
CA ILE A 89 -1.91 -5.25 -2.11
C ILE A 89 -3.00 -5.46 -3.17
N CYS A 90 -2.81 -6.37 -4.14
CA CYS A 90 -3.83 -6.66 -5.16
C CYS A 90 -5.16 -7.06 -4.51
N LEU A 91 -5.09 -7.91 -3.47
CA LEU A 91 -6.27 -8.37 -2.74
C LEU A 91 -6.87 -7.27 -1.86
N ILE A 92 -6.04 -6.42 -1.24
CA ILE A 92 -6.51 -5.24 -0.50
C ILE A 92 -7.32 -4.34 -1.44
N THR A 93 -6.79 -4.02 -2.62
CA THR A 93 -7.48 -3.17 -3.60
C THR A 93 -8.80 -3.78 -4.08
N HIS A 94 -8.83 -5.09 -4.35
CA HIS A 94 -10.08 -5.75 -4.74
C HIS A 94 -11.12 -5.78 -3.63
N ILE A 95 -10.69 -5.93 -2.38
CA ILE A 95 -11.58 -5.89 -1.22
C ILE A 95 -12.09 -4.45 -1.02
N ASP A 96 -11.22 -3.44 -1.07
CA ASP A 96 -11.58 -2.02 -1.06
C ASP A 96 -12.67 -1.71 -2.10
N ASP A 97 -12.48 -2.16 -3.35
CA ASP A 97 -13.48 -2.00 -4.42
C ASP A 97 -14.81 -2.73 -4.14
N VAL A 98 -14.77 -3.86 -3.41
CA VAL A 98 -15.99 -4.52 -2.95
C VAL A 98 -16.75 -3.65 -1.97
N TYR A 99 -16.08 -3.05 -0.98
CA TYR A 99 -16.72 -2.19 0.04
C TYR A 99 -17.18 -0.84 -0.52
N ASP A 100 -16.43 -0.25 -1.45
CA ASP A 100 -16.69 1.09 -1.95
C ASP A 100 -17.65 1.14 -3.14
N VAL A 101 -17.70 0.10 -3.97
CA VAL A 101 -18.38 0.15 -5.27
C VAL A 101 -19.42 -0.96 -5.47
N TYR A 102 -19.19 -2.16 -4.96
CA TYR A 102 -19.93 -3.34 -5.40
C TYR A 102 -20.95 -3.89 -4.40
N GLY A 103 -20.53 -4.15 -3.16
CA GLY A 103 -21.34 -4.91 -2.19
C GLY A 103 -22.48 -4.11 -1.57
N SER A 104 -23.60 -4.79 -1.28
CA SER A 104 -24.63 -4.23 -0.39
C SER A 104 -24.16 -4.23 1.06
N LEU A 105 -24.72 -3.36 1.91
CA LEU A 105 -24.33 -3.31 3.32
C LEU A 105 -24.43 -4.68 4.02
N GLU A 106 -25.46 -5.47 3.75
CA GLU A 106 -25.64 -6.82 4.30
C GLU A 106 -24.55 -7.78 3.81
N GLU A 107 -24.17 -7.70 2.54
CA GLU A 107 -23.09 -8.49 1.95
C GLU A 107 -21.73 -8.12 2.54
N LEU A 108 -21.49 -6.83 2.79
CA LEU A 108 -20.27 -6.30 3.40
C LEU A 108 -20.16 -6.68 4.89
N GLU A 109 -21.27 -6.67 5.62
CA GLU A 109 -21.31 -7.18 7.00
C GLU A 109 -20.96 -8.68 7.04
N LEU A 110 -21.51 -9.46 6.11
CA LEU A 110 -21.19 -10.88 6.00
C LEU A 110 -19.71 -11.10 5.61
N LEU A 111 -19.19 -10.36 4.63
CA LEU A 111 -17.77 -10.41 4.25
C LEU A 111 -16.84 -10.09 5.43
N THR A 112 -17.18 -9.06 6.21
CA THR A 112 -16.42 -8.66 7.41
C THR A 112 -16.39 -9.79 8.43
N ASP A 113 -17.54 -10.45 8.66
CA ASP A 113 -17.65 -11.58 9.58
C ASP A 113 -16.76 -12.76 9.15
N PHE A 114 -16.72 -13.10 7.85
CA PHE A 114 -15.80 -14.11 7.31
C PHE A 114 -14.32 -13.76 7.56
N ALA A 115 -13.93 -12.50 7.35
CA ALA A 115 -12.57 -12.04 7.59
C ALA A 115 -12.20 -12.08 9.08
N GLU A 116 -13.12 -11.73 9.97
CA GLU A 116 -12.91 -11.71 11.42
C GLU A 116 -12.75 -13.12 12.00
N ARG A 117 -13.69 -14.02 11.68
CA ARG A 117 -13.65 -15.39 12.20
C ARG A 117 -12.60 -16.26 11.52
N TRP A 118 -12.17 -15.86 10.32
CA TRP A 118 -11.20 -16.56 9.47
C TRP A 118 -11.61 -18.03 9.19
N ASP A 119 -12.89 -18.24 8.91
CA ASP A 119 -13.48 -19.55 8.62
C ASP A 119 -14.40 -19.46 7.40
N ILE A 120 -14.03 -20.18 6.33
CA ILE A 120 -14.76 -20.23 5.06
C ILE A 120 -15.94 -21.21 5.07
N THR A 121 -16.27 -21.83 6.21
CA THR A 121 -17.47 -22.66 6.34
C THR A 121 -18.70 -21.83 6.02
N GLY A 122 -19.51 -22.29 5.05
CA GLY A 122 -20.72 -21.59 4.61
C GLY A 122 -20.47 -20.38 3.70
N ILE A 123 -19.28 -20.29 3.05
CA ILE A 123 -18.94 -19.22 2.09
C ILE A 123 -19.95 -19.07 0.94
N ASP A 124 -20.73 -20.11 0.64
CA ASP A 124 -21.80 -20.07 -0.37
C ASP A 124 -22.94 -19.10 -0.05
N LYS A 125 -22.99 -18.54 1.17
CA LYS A 125 -23.90 -17.44 1.51
C LYS A 125 -23.53 -16.11 0.86
N LEU A 126 -22.27 -15.94 0.44
CA LEU A 126 -21.81 -14.74 -0.26
C LEU A 126 -22.13 -14.83 -1.75
N PRO A 127 -22.41 -13.68 -2.41
CA PRO A 127 -22.50 -13.61 -3.86
C PRO A 127 -21.23 -14.14 -4.52
N ASP A 128 -21.36 -14.74 -5.71
CA ASP A 128 -20.25 -15.44 -6.38
C ASP A 128 -18.99 -14.60 -6.54
N MET A 129 -19.13 -13.30 -6.83
CA MET A 129 -17.99 -12.40 -6.98
C MET A 129 -17.25 -12.16 -5.67
N ILE A 130 -17.98 -11.79 -4.60
CA ILE A 130 -17.41 -11.54 -3.27
C ILE A 130 -16.80 -12.82 -2.71
N LYS A 131 -17.48 -13.96 -2.90
CA LYS A 131 -16.98 -15.30 -2.55
C LYS A 131 -15.64 -15.60 -3.23
N THR A 132 -15.51 -15.30 -4.52
CA THR A 132 -14.28 -15.54 -5.29
C THR A 132 -13.12 -14.71 -4.76
N ILE A 133 -13.35 -13.42 -4.51
CA ILE A 133 -12.32 -12.51 -3.95
C ILE A 133 -11.91 -12.94 -2.54
N LEU A 134 -12.88 -13.26 -1.67
CA LEU A 134 -12.63 -13.73 -0.31
C LEU A 134 -11.82 -15.04 -0.30
N LEU A 135 -12.14 -15.98 -1.19
CA LEU A 135 -11.41 -17.24 -1.28
C LEU A 135 -9.96 -17.03 -1.77
N ALA A 136 -9.75 -16.13 -2.74
CA ALA A 136 -8.42 -15.74 -3.17
C ALA A 136 -7.61 -15.07 -2.04
N MET A 137 -8.24 -14.19 -1.25
CA MET A 137 -7.66 -13.57 -0.07
C MET A 137 -7.24 -14.62 0.96
N TYR A 138 -8.15 -15.54 1.30
CA TYR A 138 -7.91 -16.61 2.27
C TYR A 138 -6.77 -17.54 1.82
N ASN A 139 -6.82 -18.05 0.59
CA ASN A 139 -5.83 -18.99 0.07
C ASN A 139 -4.44 -18.35 -0.03
N THR A 140 -4.35 -17.15 -0.60
CA THR A 140 -3.08 -16.42 -0.75
C THR A 140 -2.45 -16.12 0.62
N THR A 141 -3.26 -15.70 1.60
CA THR A 141 -2.77 -15.43 2.96
C THR A 141 -2.24 -16.68 3.64
N ASN A 142 -2.92 -17.82 3.50
CA ASN A 142 -2.46 -19.09 4.06
C ASN A 142 -1.22 -19.63 3.33
N GLU A 143 -1.11 -19.43 2.01
CA GLU A 143 0.09 -19.77 1.23
C GLU A 143 1.32 -19.00 1.74
N ILE A 144 1.19 -17.68 1.91
CA ILE A 144 2.25 -16.82 2.47
C ILE A 144 2.61 -17.29 3.88
N GLY A 145 1.60 -17.56 4.72
CA GLY A 145 1.81 -18.06 6.07
C GLY A 145 2.54 -19.40 6.14
N TYR A 146 2.19 -20.34 5.26
CA TYR A 146 2.87 -21.62 5.13
C TYR A 146 4.31 -21.45 4.66
N TRP A 147 4.54 -20.59 3.66
CA TRP A 147 5.88 -20.25 3.20
C TRP A 147 6.74 -19.68 4.34
N THR A 148 6.22 -18.72 5.11
CA THR A 148 6.97 -18.15 6.25
C THR A 148 7.24 -19.18 7.34
N MET A 149 6.30 -20.07 7.62
CA MET A 149 6.53 -21.16 8.58
C MET A 149 7.67 -22.07 8.12
N LYS A 150 7.71 -22.41 6.82
CA LYS A 150 8.76 -23.26 6.25
C LYS A 150 10.13 -22.57 6.22
N GLU A 151 10.20 -21.34 5.73
CA GLU A 151 11.46 -20.63 5.50
C GLU A 151 12.02 -19.95 6.76
N LYS A 152 11.14 -19.53 7.69
CA LYS A 152 11.53 -18.78 8.90
C LYS A 152 11.17 -19.48 10.21
N GLY A 153 10.51 -20.64 10.17
CA GLY A 153 10.10 -21.38 11.36
C GLY A 153 9.04 -20.68 12.20
N PHE A 154 8.29 -19.72 11.63
CA PHE A 154 7.32 -18.91 12.37
C PHE A 154 5.97 -18.86 11.65
N ASN A 155 4.88 -19.15 12.38
CA ASN A 155 3.53 -19.12 11.84
C ASN A 155 2.94 -17.70 11.91
N ILE A 156 2.85 -17.03 10.76
CA ILE A 156 2.31 -15.66 10.66
C ILE A 156 0.81 -15.61 10.35
N ILE A 157 0.14 -16.75 10.10
CA ILE A 157 -1.30 -16.78 9.75
C ILE A 157 -2.17 -16.08 10.81
N PRO A 158 -1.97 -16.31 12.13
CA PRO A 158 -2.76 -15.64 13.17
C PRO A 158 -2.64 -14.12 13.16
N TYR A 159 -1.52 -13.61 12.66
CA TYR A 159 -1.22 -12.19 12.56
C TYR A 159 -1.80 -11.57 11.30
N LEU A 160 -1.62 -12.21 10.14
CA LEU A 160 -2.20 -11.72 8.87
C LEU A 160 -3.73 -11.69 8.92
N ARG A 161 -4.38 -12.69 9.52
CA ARG A 161 -5.85 -12.67 9.69
C ARG A 161 -6.32 -11.51 10.59
N LYS A 162 -5.53 -11.13 11.60
CA LYS A 162 -5.85 -10.00 12.49
C LYS A 162 -5.81 -8.69 11.72
N GLU A 163 -4.83 -8.52 10.84
CA GLU A 163 -4.73 -7.34 9.97
C GLU A 163 -5.85 -7.29 8.92
N TRP A 164 -6.20 -8.42 8.29
CA TRP A 164 -7.38 -8.50 7.41
C TRP A 164 -8.67 -8.11 8.13
N ALA A 165 -8.87 -8.62 9.36
CA ALA A 165 -10.04 -8.30 10.16
C ALA A 165 -10.10 -6.80 10.53
N LYS A 166 -8.97 -6.21 10.94
CA LYS A 166 -8.88 -4.75 11.22
C LYS A 166 -9.24 -3.94 9.98
N LEU A 167 -8.68 -4.31 8.82
CA LEU A 167 -8.90 -3.61 7.57
C LEU A 167 -10.37 -3.71 7.09
N CYS A 168 -10.94 -4.92 7.08
CA CYS A 168 -12.35 -5.12 6.69
C CYS A 168 -13.31 -4.35 7.62
N LYS A 169 -13.02 -4.29 8.93
CA LYS A 169 -13.81 -3.49 9.87
C LYS A 169 -13.71 -1.99 9.59
N ALA A 170 -12.53 -1.50 9.22
CA ALA A 170 -12.34 -0.10 8.85
C ALA A 170 -13.12 0.24 7.56
N TYR A 171 -13.09 -0.65 6.56
CA TYR A 171 -13.91 -0.51 5.36
C TYR A 171 -15.41 -0.56 5.65
N LEU A 172 -15.85 -1.49 6.50
CA LEU A 172 -17.26 -1.57 6.89
C LEU A 172 -17.74 -0.30 7.62
N THR A 173 -16.88 0.31 8.44
CA THR A 173 -17.19 1.60 9.09
C THR A 173 -17.42 2.68 8.05
N GLU A 174 -16.56 2.80 7.04
CA GLU A 174 -16.74 3.76 5.93
C GLU A 174 -18.00 3.46 5.11
N ALA A 175 -18.24 2.20 4.75
CA ALA A 175 -19.47 1.81 4.06
C ALA A 175 -20.73 2.17 4.89
N LYS A 176 -20.71 1.97 6.20
CA LYS A 176 -21.80 2.36 7.10
C LYS A 176 -22.01 3.87 7.15
N TRP A 177 -20.93 4.66 7.12
CA TRP A 177 -21.05 6.11 7.02
C TRP A 177 -21.72 6.52 5.71
N TYR A 178 -21.29 5.92 4.61
CA TYR A 178 -21.83 6.17 3.28
C TYR A 178 -23.34 5.88 3.21
N HIS A 179 -23.74 4.66 3.55
CA HIS A 179 -25.14 4.22 3.48
C HIS A 179 -26.09 5.03 4.38
N LYS A 180 -25.60 5.54 5.52
CA LYS A 180 -26.39 6.36 6.45
C LYS A 180 -26.37 7.85 6.12
N GLY A 181 -25.59 8.28 5.12
CA GLY A 181 -25.31 9.69 4.87
C GLY A 181 -24.64 10.38 6.07
N TYR A 182 -23.95 9.61 6.92
CA TYR A 182 -23.27 10.13 8.10
C TYR A 182 -22.00 10.87 7.68
N LYS A 183 -21.82 12.06 8.28
CA LYS A 183 -20.63 12.89 8.06
C LYS A 183 -19.77 12.82 9.31
N PRO A 184 -18.68 12.04 9.32
CA PRO A 184 -17.84 11.91 10.50
C PRO A 184 -17.17 13.25 10.84
N ARG A 185 -16.80 13.40 12.12
CA ARG A 185 -15.87 14.47 12.52
C ARG A 185 -14.50 14.23 11.92
N PHE A 186 -13.68 15.27 11.80
CA PHE A 186 -12.37 15.18 11.17
C PHE A 186 -11.46 14.15 11.86
N GLU A 187 -11.34 14.19 13.18
CA GLU A 187 -10.53 13.23 13.94
C GLU A 187 -11.11 11.81 13.88
N GLU A 188 -12.44 11.67 13.94
CA GLU A 188 -13.12 10.37 13.82
C GLU A 188 -12.86 9.71 12.46
N TYR A 189 -12.85 10.50 11.39
CA TYR A 189 -12.46 10.04 10.07
C TYR A 189 -11.00 9.58 10.08
N LEU A 190 -10.07 10.39 10.59
CA LEU A 190 -8.64 10.06 10.58
C LEU A 190 -8.34 8.77 11.35
N ASP A 191 -8.94 8.58 12.52
CA ASP A 191 -8.76 7.37 13.35
C ASP A 191 -9.11 6.08 12.59
N ASN A 192 -10.14 6.12 11.74
CA ASN A 192 -10.48 4.99 10.87
C ASN A 192 -9.59 4.96 9.61
N ALA A 193 -9.34 6.13 9.02
CA ALA A 193 -8.71 6.27 7.72
C ALA A 193 -7.22 5.88 7.70
N VAL A 194 -6.53 5.96 8.85
CA VAL A 194 -5.17 5.42 9.04
C VAL A 194 -5.12 3.89 8.98
N ILE A 195 -6.25 3.21 9.19
CA ILE A 195 -6.37 1.76 9.05
C ILE A 195 -6.87 1.43 7.64
N SER A 196 -7.95 2.08 7.19
CA SER A 196 -8.60 1.78 5.90
C SER A 196 -7.70 1.99 4.68
N ILE A 197 -6.68 2.84 4.77
CA ILE A 197 -5.72 3.02 3.67
C ILE A 197 -4.86 1.77 3.38
N GLY A 198 -4.85 0.77 4.27
CA GLY A 198 -4.13 -0.49 4.08
C GLY A 198 -2.59 -0.39 4.25
N ALA A 199 -2.04 0.81 4.42
CA ALA A 199 -0.59 1.04 4.55
C ALA A 199 0.01 0.34 5.78
N LEU A 200 -0.69 0.33 6.92
CA LEU A 200 -0.24 -0.40 8.11
C LEU A 200 -0.10 -1.90 7.86
N PHE A 201 -1.02 -2.48 7.09
CA PHE A 201 -0.97 -3.89 6.75
C PHE A 201 0.20 -4.19 5.81
N LEU A 202 0.45 -3.34 4.81
CA LEU A 202 1.63 -3.49 3.95
C LEU A 202 2.95 -3.36 4.72
N LEU A 203 3.05 -2.39 5.63
CA LEU A 203 4.21 -2.25 6.52
C LEU A 203 4.36 -3.49 7.41
N PHE A 204 3.26 -4.01 7.95
CA PHE A 204 3.30 -5.25 8.72
C PHE A 204 3.84 -6.43 7.89
N CYS A 205 3.38 -6.59 6.66
CA CYS A 205 3.91 -7.59 5.73
C CYS A 205 5.41 -7.39 5.44
N SER A 206 5.88 -6.15 5.34
CA SER A 206 7.29 -5.86 5.10
C SER A 206 8.16 -6.35 6.25
N TYR A 207 7.71 -6.27 7.51
CA TYR A 207 8.44 -6.85 8.65
C TYR A 207 8.69 -8.35 8.47
N PHE A 208 7.65 -9.18 8.35
CA PHE A 208 7.85 -10.64 8.30
C PHE A 208 8.58 -11.11 7.06
N LEU A 209 8.41 -10.43 5.93
CA LEU A 209 8.99 -10.86 4.67
C LEU A 209 10.45 -10.38 4.52
N THR A 210 10.87 -9.33 5.22
CA THR A 210 12.25 -8.81 5.14
C THR A 210 13.11 -9.07 6.38
N ALA A 211 12.52 -9.26 7.56
CA ALA A 211 13.29 -9.50 8.79
C ALA A 211 14.05 -10.83 8.70
N GLU A 212 15.31 -10.83 9.13
CA GLU A 212 16.12 -12.06 9.22
C GLU A 212 15.49 -13.05 10.20
N LYS A 213 15.03 -12.56 11.35
CA LYS A 213 14.33 -13.32 12.37
C LYS A 213 13.10 -12.57 12.87
N ILE A 214 11.99 -13.29 12.95
CA ILE A 214 10.74 -12.79 13.53
C ILE A 214 10.82 -12.97 15.05
N THR A 215 10.59 -11.91 15.82
CA THR A 215 10.66 -11.92 17.28
C THR A 215 9.36 -11.45 17.91
N MET A 216 8.96 -12.08 19.03
CA MET A 216 7.76 -11.66 19.76
C MET A 216 7.85 -10.21 20.25
N GLU A 217 9.03 -9.76 20.67
CA GLU A 217 9.27 -8.38 21.09
C GLU A 217 8.95 -7.37 19.98
N ALA A 218 9.39 -7.64 18.75
CA ALA A 218 9.07 -6.78 17.62
C ALA A 218 7.59 -6.82 17.25
N LEU A 219 6.95 -7.99 17.36
CA LEU A 219 5.52 -8.12 17.11
C LEU A 219 4.66 -7.37 18.14
N ASP A 220 5.02 -7.47 19.42
CA ASP A 220 4.36 -6.75 20.50
C ASP A 220 4.56 -5.24 20.37
N TYR A 221 5.71 -4.81 19.85
CA TYR A 221 5.97 -3.41 19.54
C TYR A 221 5.13 -2.93 18.36
N ILE A 222 5.07 -3.70 17.27
CA ILE A 222 4.31 -3.36 16.07
C ILE A 222 2.79 -3.36 16.34
N ASP A 223 2.27 -4.30 17.13
CA ASP A 223 0.83 -4.38 17.44
C ASP A 223 0.32 -3.17 18.24
N LYS A 224 1.21 -2.47 18.96
CA LYS A 224 0.91 -1.21 19.66
C LYS A 224 0.82 0.00 18.72
N LEU A 225 0.98 -0.20 17.41
CA LEU A 225 0.98 0.84 16.38
C LEU A 225 2.00 1.94 16.71
N PRO A 226 3.30 1.67 16.57
CA PRO A 226 4.32 2.62 16.96
C PRO A 226 4.25 3.89 16.11
N THR A 227 4.72 5.01 16.68
CA THR A 227 4.65 6.35 16.09
C THR A 227 5.12 6.37 14.64
N ILE A 228 6.22 5.68 14.32
CA ILE A 228 6.77 5.62 12.96
C ILE A 228 5.78 5.03 11.93
N MET A 229 5.06 3.96 12.29
CA MET A 229 4.07 3.32 11.42
C MET A 229 2.79 4.14 11.34
N HIS A 230 2.33 4.70 12.46
CA HIS A 230 1.18 5.60 12.48
C HIS A 230 1.43 6.83 11.59
N CYS A 231 2.58 7.49 11.74
CA CYS A 231 2.97 8.62 10.92
C CYS A 231 3.04 8.27 9.43
N SER A 232 3.63 7.13 9.09
CA SER A 232 3.68 6.65 7.70
C SER A 232 2.27 6.48 7.13
N SER A 233 1.39 5.76 7.82
CA SER A 233 0.02 5.54 7.36
C SER A 233 -0.79 6.84 7.24
N LEU A 234 -0.65 7.76 8.21
CA LEU A 234 -1.30 9.06 8.16
C LEU A 234 -0.82 9.89 6.96
N ILE A 235 0.48 9.90 6.65
CA ILE A 235 0.99 10.58 5.46
C ILE A 235 0.46 9.91 4.19
N VAL A 236 0.40 8.59 4.14
CA VAL A 236 -0.15 7.85 2.99
C VAL A 236 -1.62 8.22 2.76
N ARG A 237 -2.44 8.19 3.83
CA ARG A 237 -3.85 8.58 3.81
C ARG A 237 -4.02 10.03 3.35
N LEU A 238 -3.35 10.98 3.99
CA LEU A 238 -3.50 12.38 3.63
C LEU A 238 -2.99 12.70 2.22
N SER A 239 -1.92 12.03 1.76
CA SER A 239 -1.44 12.17 0.38
C SER A 239 -2.48 11.63 -0.61
N ASN A 240 -3.08 10.46 -0.33
CA ASN A 240 -4.18 9.91 -1.10
C ASN A 240 -5.36 10.88 -1.15
N ASP A 241 -5.90 11.29 -0.01
CA ASP A 241 -7.06 12.19 0.06
C ASP A 241 -6.81 13.53 -0.65
N LEU A 242 -5.59 14.07 -0.54
CA LEU A 242 -5.17 15.27 -1.27
C LEU A 242 -5.18 15.06 -2.79
N GLY A 243 -4.82 13.86 -3.26
CA GLY A 243 -4.74 13.50 -4.68
C GLY A 243 -6.04 12.97 -5.29
N THR A 244 -6.99 12.46 -4.50
CA THR A 244 -8.18 11.76 -5.02
C THR A 244 -9.52 12.44 -4.70
N SER A 245 -9.62 13.20 -3.61
CA SER A 245 -10.92 13.63 -3.05
C SER A 245 -11.84 14.37 -4.03
N MET A 246 -11.31 15.20 -4.94
CA MET A 246 -12.13 15.92 -5.92
C MET A 246 -12.91 14.96 -6.84
N TYR A 247 -12.25 13.90 -7.33
CA TYR A 247 -12.87 12.93 -8.25
C TYR A 247 -13.83 11.99 -7.52
N GLU A 248 -13.51 11.62 -6.29
CA GLU A 248 -14.34 10.72 -5.46
C GLU A 248 -15.65 11.40 -5.04
N LEU A 249 -15.61 12.68 -4.65
CA LEU A 249 -16.83 13.44 -4.35
C LEU A 249 -17.74 13.58 -5.55
N ALA A 250 -17.19 13.77 -6.75
CA ALA A 250 -17.98 13.84 -7.97
C ALA A 250 -18.72 12.53 -8.29
N ARG A 251 -18.23 11.40 -7.76
CA ARG A 251 -18.88 10.08 -7.83
C ARG A 251 -19.82 9.80 -6.65
N GLY A 252 -19.92 10.74 -5.71
CA GLY A 252 -20.77 10.63 -4.53
C GLY A 252 -20.18 9.80 -3.40
N HIS A 253 -18.86 9.56 -3.34
CA HIS A 253 -18.25 8.80 -2.25
C HIS A 253 -18.32 9.56 -0.90
N ASN A 254 -17.93 8.88 0.18
CA ASN A 254 -17.76 9.48 1.51
C ASN A 254 -16.89 10.74 1.50
N LEU A 255 -17.13 11.61 2.50
CA LEU A 255 -16.23 12.72 2.78
C LEU A 255 -14.83 12.17 3.12
N LYS A 256 -13.80 12.75 2.51
CA LYS A 256 -12.40 12.49 2.85
C LYS A 256 -11.88 13.54 3.83
N ALA A 257 -10.60 13.50 4.20
CA ALA A 257 -10.03 14.37 5.24
C ALA A 257 -10.34 15.86 5.03
N VAL A 258 -10.13 16.37 3.81
CA VAL A 258 -10.38 17.77 3.45
C VAL A 258 -11.84 18.15 3.70
N GLN A 259 -12.78 17.31 3.27
CA GLN A 259 -14.21 17.63 3.37
C GLN A 259 -14.76 17.42 4.79
N CYS A 260 -14.25 16.44 5.54
CA CYS A 260 -14.58 16.31 6.96
C CYS A 260 -14.17 17.57 7.73
N TYR A 261 -12.96 18.09 7.47
CA TYR A 261 -12.48 19.33 8.10
C TYR A 261 -13.30 20.55 7.69
N MET A 262 -13.60 20.71 6.39
CA MET A 262 -14.45 21.80 5.89
C MET A 262 -15.84 21.76 6.53
N ASN A 263 -16.46 20.57 6.61
CA ASN A 263 -17.79 20.38 7.19
C ASN A 263 -17.80 20.68 8.70
N GLU A 264 -16.75 20.31 9.43
CA GLU A 264 -16.65 20.56 10.87
C GLU A 264 -16.36 22.03 11.20
N ARG A 265 -15.50 22.70 10.42
CA ARG A 265 -15.01 24.05 10.72
C ARG A 265 -15.69 25.16 9.93
N GLY A 266 -16.50 24.83 8.93
CA GLY A 266 -17.16 25.81 8.06
C GLY A 266 -16.17 26.62 7.22
N VAL A 267 -15.06 26.02 6.80
CA VAL A 267 -13.99 26.69 6.04
C VAL A 267 -14.03 26.36 4.55
N LEU A 268 -13.37 27.20 3.74
CA LEU A 268 -13.18 26.96 2.31
C LEU A 268 -12.23 25.79 2.03
N GLU A 269 -12.34 25.20 0.84
CA GLU A 269 -11.53 24.05 0.43
C GLU A 269 -10.03 24.33 0.49
N GLU A 270 -9.59 25.50 -0.01
CA GLU A 270 -8.17 25.90 0.04
C GLU A 270 -7.61 25.85 1.47
N VAL A 271 -8.39 26.30 2.45
CA VAL A 271 -8.01 26.26 3.87
C VAL A 271 -7.95 24.82 4.37
N GLY A 272 -8.90 23.97 3.98
CA GLY A 272 -8.88 22.54 4.33
C GLY A 272 -7.68 21.80 3.73
N ARG A 273 -7.35 22.07 2.47
CA ARG A 273 -6.19 21.49 1.77
C ARG A 273 -4.86 21.96 2.36
N GLN A 274 -4.76 23.24 2.71
CA GLN A 274 -3.59 23.77 3.40
C GLN A 274 -3.44 23.10 4.78
N HIS A 275 -4.55 22.93 5.52
CA HIS A 275 -4.51 22.24 6.81
C HIS A 275 -3.99 20.79 6.68
N MET A 276 -4.42 20.03 5.66
CA MET A 276 -3.91 18.67 5.44
C MET A 276 -2.41 18.68 5.10
N SER A 277 -1.96 19.63 4.27
CA SER A 277 -0.55 19.81 3.96
C SER A 277 0.29 20.13 5.20
N ASP A 278 -0.24 20.96 6.11
CA ASP A 278 0.41 21.30 7.38
C ASP A 278 0.50 20.07 8.31
N ILE A 279 -0.54 19.24 8.35
CA ILE A 279 -0.52 17.97 9.09
C ILE A 279 0.56 17.06 8.50
N VAL A 280 0.57 16.83 7.18
CA VAL A 280 1.61 16.02 6.51
C VAL A 280 3.01 16.52 6.86
N HIS A 281 3.25 17.83 6.83
CA HIS A 281 4.55 18.42 7.18
C HIS A 281 4.92 18.18 8.65
N LYS A 282 3.99 18.33 9.60
CA LYS A 282 4.21 18.03 11.02
C LYS A 282 4.45 16.54 11.25
N THR A 283 3.67 15.68 10.62
CA THR A 283 3.80 14.22 10.71
C THR A 283 5.15 13.75 10.19
N TRP A 284 5.69 14.37 9.14
CA TRP A 284 7.06 14.12 8.67
C TRP A 284 8.12 14.46 9.72
N LYS A 285 7.98 15.58 10.43
CA LYS A 285 8.90 15.94 11.54
C LYS A 285 8.86 14.91 12.65
N THR A 286 7.66 14.52 13.09
CA THR A 286 7.47 13.48 14.10
C THR A 286 8.05 12.14 13.66
N MET A 287 7.86 11.75 12.40
CA MET A 287 8.42 10.51 11.86
C MET A 287 9.96 10.55 11.81
N ASN A 288 10.55 11.68 11.41
CA ASN A 288 12.00 11.86 11.39
C ASN A 288 12.61 11.79 12.80
N GLU A 289 11.94 12.36 13.80
CA GLU A 289 12.33 12.22 15.22
C GLU A 289 12.18 10.78 15.70
N ALA A 290 11.12 10.07 15.30
CA ALA A 290 10.95 8.67 15.64
C ALA A 290 12.08 7.80 15.05
N MET A 291 12.56 8.07 13.83
CA MET A 291 13.59 7.27 13.16
C MET A 291 14.91 7.12 13.94
N VAL A 292 15.21 8.01 14.90
CA VAL A 292 16.43 7.95 15.72
C VAL A 292 16.27 7.20 17.04
N GLY A 293 15.10 6.58 17.27
CA GLY A 293 14.83 5.78 18.46
C GLY A 293 15.44 4.38 18.43
N ASP A 294 15.35 3.70 19.58
CA ASP A 294 15.72 2.29 19.70
C ASP A 294 14.55 1.39 19.32
N TYR A 295 14.81 0.41 18.45
CA TYR A 295 13.80 -0.48 17.91
C TYR A 295 14.17 -1.95 18.06
N PRO A 296 13.19 -2.85 18.29
CA PRO A 296 13.41 -4.30 18.31
C PRO A 296 13.54 -4.92 16.91
N PHE A 297 13.71 -4.09 15.89
CA PHE A 297 13.82 -4.47 14.48
C PHE A 297 14.83 -3.56 13.76
N SER A 298 15.33 -4.03 12.61
CA SER A 298 16.38 -3.37 11.85
C SER A 298 15.95 -3.04 10.42
N GLU A 299 16.90 -2.54 9.63
CA GLU A 299 16.72 -2.41 8.19
C GLU A 299 16.45 -3.77 7.52
N PRO A 300 15.60 -3.80 6.46
CA PRO A 300 15.02 -2.64 5.77
C PRO A 300 13.68 -2.16 6.38
N PHE A 301 13.17 -2.84 7.41
CA PHE A 301 11.86 -2.56 7.97
C PHE A 301 11.79 -1.18 8.63
N LEU A 302 12.87 -0.74 9.29
CA LEU A 302 12.96 0.59 9.87
C LEU A 302 12.74 1.68 8.80
N SER A 303 13.44 1.60 7.66
CA SER A 303 13.25 2.55 6.56
C SER A 303 11.98 2.31 5.73
N ALA A 304 11.29 1.18 5.88
CA ALA A 304 10.04 0.91 5.14
C ALA A 304 8.95 1.94 5.46
N SER A 305 8.87 2.43 6.70
CA SER A 305 7.87 3.43 7.10
C SER A 305 8.05 4.79 6.41
N PRO A 306 9.22 5.48 6.48
CA PRO A 306 9.42 6.70 5.72
C PRO A 306 9.40 6.47 4.20
N ASN A 307 9.82 5.30 3.72
CA ASN A 307 9.69 4.95 2.31
C ASN A 307 8.22 4.83 1.87
N GLY A 308 7.35 4.26 2.71
CA GLY A 308 5.89 4.23 2.52
C GLY A 308 5.29 5.61 2.32
N ALA A 309 5.70 6.58 3.13
CA ALA A 309 5.28 7.97 2.98
C ALA A 309 5.79 8.62 1.68
N ARG A 310 7.05 8.36 1.29
CA ARG A 310 7.65 8.87 0.03
C ARG A 310 6.95 8.31 -1.20
N ILE A 311 6.68 7.01 -1.21
CA ILE A 311 6.02 6.36 -2.35
C ILE A 311 4.55 6.80 -2.47
N ALA A 312 3.88 7.10 -1.36
CA ALA A 312 2.55 7.72 -1.39
C ALA A 312 2.60 9.10 -2.04
N GLN A 313 3.54 9.93 -1.64
CA GLN A 313 3.71 11.25 -2.24
C GLN A 313 4.07 11.15 -3.73
N PHE A 314 4.82 10.13 -4.16
CA PHE A 314 5.04 9.86 -5.58
C PHE A 314 3.74 9.55 -6.33
N PHE A 315 2.94 8.61 -5.84
CA PHE A 315 1.71 8.20 -6.51
C PHE A 315 0.67 9.32 -6.52
N TYR A 316 0.57 10.09 -5.44
CA TYR A 316 -0.50 11.07 -5.29
C TYR A 316 -0.09 12.52 -5.60
N HIS A 317 1.14 12.75 -6.10
CA HIS A 317 1.62 14.10 -6.39
C HIS A 317 0.78 14.83 -7.47
N TYR A 318 0.39 14.09 -8.51
CA TYR A 318 -0.28 14.63 -9.71
C TYR A 318 -1.74 14.16 -9.83
N GLY A 319 -2.35 13.70 -8.73
CA GLY A 319 -3.70 13.13 -8.72
C GLY A 319 -3.69 11.65 -8.33
N ASP A 320 -4.65 10.86 -8.81
CA ASP A 320 -4.76 9.44 -8.47
C ASP A 320 -3.79 8.56 -9.29
N GLY A 321 -2.49 8.61 -8.98
CA GLY A 321 -1.49 7.80 -9.66
C GLY A 321 -1.58 6.29 -9.37
N HIS A 322 -2.38 5.87 -8.39
CA HIS A 322 -2.57 4.46 -8.05
C HIS A 322 -3.81 3.89 -8.72
N GLY A 323 -5.00 4.45 -8.46
CA GLY A 323 -6.27 3.96 -8.96
C GLY A 323 -6.53 4.33 -10.42
N ALA A 324 -6.03 5.49 -10.87
CA ALA A 324 -6.23 6.00 -12.22
C ALA A 324 -4.97 6.70 -12.78
N PRO A 325 -3.86 5.96 -12.96
CA PRO A 325 -2.57 6.55 -13.32
C PRO A 325 -2.62 7.34 -14.63
N GLY A 326 -2.40 8.65 -14.51
CA GLY A 326 -2.27 9.59 -15.62
C GLY A 326 -0.96 9.44 -16.40
N SER A 327 -0.75 10.32 -17.38
CA SER A 327 0.46 10.37 -18.20
C SER A 327 1.73 10.57 -17.36
N GLU A 328 1.64 11.39 -16.32
CA GLU A 328 2.73 11.80 -15.45
C GLU A 328 3.23 10.60 -14.64
N THR A 329 2.33 9.91 -13.92
CA THR A 329 2.68 8.72 -13.15
C THR A 329 3.23 7.61 -14.04
N LYS A 330 2.60 7.35 -15.20
CA LYS A 330 3.11 6.37 -16.16
C LYS A 330 4.48 6.76 -16.70
N GLY A 331 4.68 8.03 -17.04
CA GLY A 331 5.95 8.58 -17.50
C GLY A 331 7.08 8.39 -16.49
N HIS A 332 6.78 8.41 -15.19
CA HIS A 332 7.76 8.12 -14.15
C HIS A 332 7.95 6.64 -13.85
N LEU A 333 6.91 5.80 -13.97
CA LEU A 333 7.01 4.36 -13.73
C LEU A 333 7.76 3.62 -14.84
N MET A 334 7.55 4.03 -16.11
CA MET A 334 8.13 3.37 -17.28
C MET A 334 9.68 3.29 -17.21
N PRO A 335 10.42 4.38 -16.90
CA PRO A 335 11.88 4.33 -16.73
C PRO A 335 12.38 3.50 -15.55
N LEU A 336 11.52 3.23 -14.57
CA LEU A 336 11.91 2.53 -13.36
C LEU A 336 11.77 1.01 -13.52
N LEU A 337 10.74 0.56 -14.25
CA LEU A 337 10.44 -0.86 -14.39
C LEU A 337 10.72 -1.43 -15.78
N LEU A 338 10.63 -0.62 -16.84
CA LEU A 338 10.54 -1.14 -18.21
C LEU A 338 11.60 -0.60 -19.17
N GLN A 339 12.06 0.63 -18.99
CA GLN A 339 13.05 1.23 -19.89
C GLN A 339 14.44 1.20 -19.25
N PRO A 340 15.36 0.37 -19.77
CA PRO A 340 16.72 0.31 -19.26
C PRO A 340 17.50 1.58 -19.62
N ILE A 341 18.52 1.88 -18.82
CA ILE A 341 19.45 2.97 -19.09
C ILE A 341 20.40 2.53 -20.21
N PRO A 342 20.61 3.32 -21.28
CA PRO A 342 21.61 2.99 -22.29
C PRO A 342 23.01 2.88 -21.66
N VAL A 343 23.66 1.74 -21.86
CA VAL A 343 25.00 1.42 -21.31
C VAL A 343 26.10 1.51 -22.39
N ILE A 344 25.79 2.03 -23.59
CA ILE A 344 26.66 1.81 -24.76
C ILE A 344 28.10 2.32 -24.53
N SER A 345 28.98 1.40 -24.92
CA SER A 345 30.44 1.30 -24.97
C SER A 345 31.19 2.47 -25.59
#